data_AF-D1JEG3-F1
#
_entry.id   AF-D1JEG3-F1
#
_cell.length_a   1.000
_cell.length_b   1.000
_cell.length_c   1.000
_cell.angle_alpha   90.00
_cell.angle_beta   90.00
_cell.angle_gamma   90.00
#
_symmetry.space_group_name_H-M   'P 1'
#
loop_
_entity.id
_entity.type
_entity.pdbx_description
1 polymer ?
#
loop_
_entity_poly.entity_id
_entity_poly.type
_entity_poly.pdbx_seq_one_letter_code
_entity_poly.pdbx_strand_id
1 'polypeptide(L)'
;MVEKFNERANAIANEYWRLKEVTADKTDEARLAEIEKLLEKGIGGKLQEQLAAEAKTLRKEKEDRSSASEKLEELKKEITELTADLAPNLDLFVDDFFPYDSEHEPISEAYFMAITDIFFESPQPNIKFKIAAFSTEGIKVNSTDENSPLTILGYVIMMIQETAKHMLGMENIIDRCCKLLKQNEYAFIALGTLVKEGKVLMLKEIKEISKREDREYKELVSSTYDKELSNGVAYLVNDEWEYNMVKELSGEYEVTDFGEWVWRVCNVEARGGEWKGKEKSVSSPNLDIHKIINFLRR
;
A
#
# COMPACT_ATOMS: atom_id res chain seq x y z
N MET A 1 -27.74 -3.71 9.23
CA MET A 1 -27.45 -2.28 9.45
C MET A 1 -26.27 -1.90 8.56
N VAL A 2 -26.45 -2.03 7.23
CA VAL A 2 -25.41 -1.78 6.20
C VAL A 2 -25.50 -0.34 5.66
N GLU A 3 -26.59 0.36 5.95
CA GLU A 3 -27.02 1.66 5.40
C GLU A 3 -26.09 2.86 5.64
N LYS A 4 -24.89 2.72 6.23
CA LYS A 4 -24.01 3.86 6.58
C LYS A 4 -22.54 3.69 6.27
N PHE A 5 -22.13 2.66 5.52
CA PHE A 5 -20.72 2.49 5.18
C PHE A 5 -20.16 3.68 4.40
N ASN A 6 -20.76 3.99 3.24
CA ASN A 6 -20.28 5.04 2.34
C ASN A 6 -20.27 6.42 3.04
N GLU A 7 -21.34 6.75 3.77
CA GLU A 7 -21.45 7.99 4.55
C GLU A 7 -20.32 8.15 5.57
N ARG A 8 -20.09 7.09 6.36
CA ARG A 8 -19.02 7.10 7.36
C ARG A 8 -17.66 7.19 6.69
N ALA A 9 -17.43 6.38 5.65
CA ALA A 9 -16.19 6.37 4.87
C ALA A 9 -15.85 7.76 4.32
N ASN A 10 -16.82 8.44 3.75
CA ASN A 10 -16.66 9.79 3.21
C ASN A 10 -16.36 10.82 4.31
N ALA A 11 -17.11 10.77 5.42
CA ALA A 11 -16.91 11.69 6.54
C ALA A 11 -15.50 11.58 7.13
N ILE A 12 -15.02 10.36 7.41
CA ILE A 12 -13.69 10.15 8.01
C ILE A 12 -12.56 10.47 7.02
N ALA A 13 -12.75 10.20 5.72
CA ALA A 13 -11.75 10.52 4.70
C ALA A 13 -11.57 12.02 4.49
N ASN A 14 -12.68 12.79 4.50
CA ASN A 14 -12.60 14.24 4.41
C ASN A 14 -11.84 14.85 5.59
N GLU A 15 -12.09 14.35 6.80
CA GLU A 15 -11.37 14.79 7.98
C GLU A 15 -9.89 14.38 7.95
N TYR A 16 -9.58 13.18 7.44
CA TYR A 16 -8.21 12.71 7.22
C TYR A 16 -7.41 13.69 6.36
N TRP A 17 -7.95 14.08 5.20
CA TRP A 17 -7.28 15.02 4.30
C TRP A 17 -7.16 16.42 4.90
N ARG A 18 -8.20 16.91 5.58
CA ARG A 18 -8.16 18.20 6.28
C ARG A 18 -7.04 18.25 7.34
N LEU A 19 -6.89 17.19 8.15
CA LEU A 19 -5.82 17.12 9.14
C LEU A 19 -4.45 16.93 8.47
N LYS A 20 -4.37 16.16 7.39
CA LYS A 20 -3.13 15.96 6.66
C LYS A 20 -2.58 17.27 6.10
N GLU A 21 -3.42 18.13 5.53
CA GLU A 21 -3.04 19.48 5.09
C GLU A 21 -2.48 20.33 6.24
N VAL A 22 -3.17 20.34 7.39
CA VAL A 22 -2.75 21.08 8.59
C VAL A 22 -1.37 20.58 9.09
N THR A 23 -1.14 19.28 9.08
CA THR A 23 0.14 18.69 9.54
C THR A 23 1.29 18.87 8.54
N ALA A 24 0.98 19.09 7.26
CA ALA A 24 1.97 19.29 6.20
C ALA A 24 2.60 20.70 6.24
N ASP A 25 1.89 21.69 6.77
CA ASP A 25 2.40 23.05 6.88
C ASP A 25 3.50 23.16 7.94
N LYS A 26 4.74 23.31 7.48
CA LYS A 26 5.96 23.45 8.31
C LYS A 26 6.67 24.78 8.10
N THR A 27 6.03 25.73 7.41
CA THR A 27 6.69 26.99 7.02
C THR A 27 7.23 27.79 8.21
N ASP A 28 6.61 27.66 9.39
CA ASP A 28 6.95 28.49 10.55
C ASP A 28 7.88 27.85 11.59
N GLU A 29 8.31 26.59 11.40
CA GLU A 29 9.20 25.93 12.37
C GLU A 29 10.62 26.49 12.36
N ALA A 30 11.16 26.76 11.17
CA ALA A 30 12.47 27.39 11.02
C ALA A 30 12.47 28.83 11.57
N ARG A 31 11.36 29.54 11.36
CA ARG A 31 11.16 30.90 11.86
C ARG A 31 11.06 30.94 13.39
N LEU A 32 10.31 30.02 14.00
CA LEU A 32 10.26 29.88 15.45
C LEU A 32 11.65 29.61 16.04
N ALA A 33 12.43 28.69 15.45
CA ALA A 33 13.78 28.37 15.91
C ALA A 33 14.75 29.57 15.82
N GLU A 34 14.63 30.38 14.76
CA GLU A 34 15.43 31.61 14.61
C GLU A 34 15.06 32.65 15.67
N ILE A 35 13.76 32.88 15.90
CA ILE A 35 13.25 33.81 16.92
C ILE A 35 13.71 33.38 18.31
N GLU A 36 13.63 32.08 18.64
CA GLU A 36 14.07 31.55 19.93
C GLU A 36 15.57 31.78 20.15
N LYS A 37 16.39 31.54 19.13
CA LYS A 37 17.84 31.83 19.17
C LYS A 37 18.14 33.31 19.36
N LEU A 38 17.33 34.19 18.77
CA LEU A 38 17.47 35.64 18.90
C LEU A 38 17.08 36.12 20.31
N LEU A 39 16.02 35.54 20.90
CA LEU A 39 15.61 35.80 22.28
C LEU A 39 16.67 35.32 23.29
N GLU A 40 17.26 34.14 23.08
CA GLU A 40 18.34 33.59 23.92
C GLU A 40 19.61 34.45 23.92
N LYS A 41 19.90 35.13 22.80
CA LYS A 41 21.03 36.05 22.68
C LYS A 41 20.86 37.36 23.44
N GLY A 42 19.71 37.57 24.11
CA GLY A 42 19.49 38.73 24.98
C GLY A 42 19.17 40.02 24.22
N ILE A 43 18.41 39.94 23.12
CA ILE A 43 17.85 41.14 22.49
C ILE A 43 16.92 41.84 23.47
N GLY A 44 17.13 43.14 23.68
CA GLY A 44 16.36 43.95 24.63
C GLY A 44 15.41 44.96 23.95
N GLY A 45 14.49 45.51 24.74
CA GLY A 45 13.59 46.59 24.33
C GLY A 45 12.37 46.10 23.53
N LYS A 46 11.74 47.00 22.76
CA LYS A 46 10.49 46.72 22.02
C LYS A 46 10.58 45.54 21.05
N LEU A 47 11.77 45.27 20.51
CA LEU A 47 12.01 44.14 19.61
C LEU A 47 11.90 42.80 20.35
N GLN A 48 12.29 42.74 21.63
CA GLN A 48 12.13 41.56 22.46
C GLN A 48 10.65 41.22 22.68
N GLU A 49 9.83 42.23 22.97
CA GLU A 49 8.39 42.06 23.20
C GLU A 49 7.67 41.56 21.93
N GLN A 50 8.05 42.10 20.76
CA GLN A 50 7.52 41.66 19.46
C GLN A 50 7.90 40.21 19.15
N LEU A 51 9.18 39.86 19.28
CA LEU A 51 9.68 38.51 19.07
C LEU A 51 9.06 37.50 20.05
N ALA A 52 8.84 37.89 21.31
CA ALA A 52 8.20 37.04 22.31
C ALA A 52 6.71 36.80 22.00
N ALA A 53 5.99 37.81 21.52
CA ALA A 53 4.60 37.67 21.10
C ALA A 53 4.48 36.77 19.87
N GLU A 54 5.35 36.95 18.88
CA GLU A 54 5.42 36.11 17.67
C GLU A 54 5.77 34.66 18.01
N ALA A 55 6.81 34.43 18.84
CA ALA A 55 7.15 33.09 19.31
C ALA A 55 5.99 32.41 20.06
N LYS A 56 5.18 33.15 20.81
CA LYS A 56 4.01 32.60 21.49
C LYS A 56 2.96 32.10 20.51
N THR A 57 2.68 32.86 19.45
CA THR A 57 1.75 32.44 18.38
C THR A 57 2.26 31.18 17.67
N LEU A 58 3.52 31.20 17.25
CA LEU A 58 4.15 30.08 16.54
C LEU A 58 4.22 28.80 17.38
N ARG A 59 4.42 28.93 18.71
CA ARG A 59 4.35 27.77 19.63
C ARG A 59 2.96 27.17 19.69
N LYS A 60 1.92 28.01 19.73
CA LYS A 60 0.54 27.54 19.73
C LYS A 60 0.22 26.81 18.43
N GLU A 61 0.62 27.36 17.28
CA GLU A 61 0.44 26.71 15.98
C GLU A 61 1.20 25.38 15.88
N LYS A 62 2.39 25.29 16.49
CA LYS A 62 3.13 24.02 16.60
C LYS A 62 2.40 23.01 17.48
N GLU A 63 1.83 23.44 18.61
CA GLU A 63 1.03 22.58 19.51
C GLU A 63 -0.24 22.09 18.81
N ASP A 64 -0.97 22.99 18.14
CA ASP A 64 -2.17 22.66 17.35
C ASP A 64 -1.84 21.64 16.24
N ARG A 65 -0.69 21.78 15.55
CA ARG A 65 -0.20 20.80 14.57
C ARG A 65 0.18 19.45 15.20
N SER A 66 0.78 19.46 16.39
CA SER A 66 1.09 18.22 17.13
C SER A 66 -0.21 17.47 17.46
N SER A 67 -1.22 18.17 17.97
CA SER A 67 -2.54 17.58 18.25
C SER A 67 -3.23 17.09 16.97
N ALA A 68 -3.12 17.84 15.87
CA ALA A 68 -3.62 17.40 14.56
C ALA A 68 -2.93 16.12 14.08
N SER A 69 -1.62 15.97 14.34
CA SER A 69 -0.87 14.76 13.98
C SER A 69 -1.31 13.54 14.79
N GLU A 70 -1.60 13.70 16.08
CA GLU A 70 -2.12 12.59 16.91
C GLU A 70 -3.50 12.14 16.42
N LYS A 71 -4.40 13.10 16.15
CA LYS A 71 -5.73 12.82 15.58
C LYS A 71 -5.66 12.21 14.18
N LEU A 72 -4.66 12.58 13.38
CA LEU A 72 -4.45 11.99 12.06
C LEU A 72 -4.14 10.49 12.18
N GLU A 73 -3.34 10.07 13.15
CA GLU A 73 -3.07 8.65 13.40
C GLU A 73 -4.33 7.90 13.91
N GLU A 74 -5.17 8.55 14.72
CA GLU A 74 -6.47 7.99 15.11
C GLU A 74 -7.39 7.77 13.90
N LEU A 75 -7.47 8.75 12.98
CA LEU A 75 -8.27 8.62 11.76
C LEU A 75 -7.71 7.57 10.79
N LYS A 76 -6.39 7.45 10.66
CA LYS A 76 -5.79 6.35 9.88
C LYS A 76 -6.26 5.01 10.40
N LYS A 77 -6.24 4.84 11.72
CA LYS A 77 -6.73 3.62 12.36
C LYS A 77 -8.22 3.42 12.10
N GLU A 78 -9.05 4.45 12.27
CA GLU A 78 -10.50 4.35 12.03
C GLU A 78 -10.83 4.01 10.57
N ILE A 79 -10.15 4.64 9.60
CA ILE A 79 -10.28 4.32 8.17
C ILE A 79 -9.90 2.86 7.92
N THR A 80 -8.82 2.40 8.53
CA THR A 80 -8.35 1.02 8.36
C THR A 80 -9.32 0.02 8.99
N GLU A 81 -9.84 0.29 10.19
CA GLU A 81 -10.87 -0.52 10.85
C GLU A 81 -12.16 -0.58 10.01
N LEU A 82 -12.62 0.55 9.48
CA LEU A 82 -13.77 0.58 8.58
C LEU A 82 -13.50 -0.24 7.31
N THR A 83 -12.29 -0.13 6.73
CA THR A 83 -11.91 -0.86 5.51
C THR A 83 -11.77 -2.37 5.74
N ALA A 84 -11.42 -2.82 6.96
CA ALA A 84 -11.36 -4.24 7.29
C ALA A 84 -12.74 -4.92 7.20
N ASP A 85 -13.80 -4.15 7.43
CA ASP A 85 -15.21 -4.54 7.27
C ASP A 85 -15.84 -3.93 6.01
N LEU A 86 -15.04 -3.64 4.97
CA LEU A 86 -15.49 -2.98 3.73
C LEU A 86 -16.77 -3.62 3.18
N ALA A 87 -17.85 -2.85 3.19
CA ALA A 87 -19.16 -3.27 2.72
C ALA A 87 -19.80 -2.10 1.94
N PRO A 88 -19.33 -1.81 0.72
CA PRO A 88 -19.88 -0.72 -0.08
C PRO A 88 -21.35 -0.99 -0.39
N ASN A 89 -22.16 0.07 -0.36
CA ASN A 89 -23.57 -0.01 -0.73
C ASN A 89 -23.71 -0.13 -2.25
N LEU A 90 -23.59 -1.35 -2.79
CA LEU A 90 -23.73 -1.64 -4.21
C LEU A 90 -25.16 -2.09 -4.52
N ASP A 91 -25.72 -1.60 -5.63
CA ASP A 91 -27.04 -1.99 -6.12
C ASP A 91 -26.97 -3.26 -6.97
N LEU A 92 -28.12 -3.68 -7.49
CA LEU A 92 -28.26 -4.75 -8.46
C LEU A 92 -27.31 -4.55 -9.65
N PHE A 93 -26.51 -5.58 -9.83
CA PHE A 93 -25.54 -5.73 -10.90
C PHE A 93 -26.18 -5.69 -12.30
N VAL A 94 -25.51 -4.97 -13.21
CA VAL A 94 -25.81 -4.95 -14.64
C VAL A 94 -24.56 -5.41 -15.41
N ASP A 95 -24.61 -6.61 -15.98
CA ASP A 95 -23.60 -7.22 -16.88
C ASP A 95 -22.16 -7.38 -16.37
N ASP A 96 -21.38 -6.32 -16.27
CA ASP A 96 -19.98 -6.31 -15.79
C ASP A 96 -19.76 -5.18 -14.77
N PHE A 97 -20.84 -4.57 -14.28
CA PHE A 97 -20.80 -3.35 -13.49
C PHE A 97 -21.70 -3.44 -12.25
N PHE A 98 -21.11 -3.06 -11.11
CA PHE A 98 -21.77 -2.94 -9.82
C PHE A 98 -21.83 -1.46 -9.42
N PRO A 99 -22.91 -0.75 -9.76
CA PRO A 99 -23.08 0.64 -9.35
C PRO A 99 -23.34 0.75 -7.84
N TYR A 100 -23.16 1.94 -7.28
CA TYR A 100 -23.67 2.24 -5.94
C TYR A 100 -25.19 2.34 -5.91
N ASP A 101 -25.76 2.00 -4.76
CA ASP A 101 -27.18 2.21 -4.45
C ASP A 101 -27.54 3.69 -4.60
N SER A 102 -28.53 3.98 -5.45
CA SER A 102 -28.99 5.33 -5.73
C SER A 102 -29.65 6.04 -4.55
N GLU A 103 -30.11 5.30 -3.53
CA GLU A 103 -30.68 5.86 -2.30
C GLU A 103 -29.60 6.36 -1.32
N HIS A 104 -28.34 5.98 -1.54
CA HIS A 104 -27.21 6.34 -0.70
C HIS A 104 -26.14 7.08 -1.51
N GLU A 105 -25.28 7.83 -0.82
CA GLU A 105 -24.15 8.47 -1.49
C GLU A 105 -23.10 7.44 -1.92
N PRO A 106 -22.43 7.63 -3.08
CA PRO A 106 -21.31 6.80 -3.48
C PRO A 106 -20.11 7.00 -2.56
N ILE A 107 -19.17 6.06 -2.59
CA ILE A 107 -17.86 6.31 -1.96
C ILE A 107 -17.15 7.40 -2.76
N SER A 108 -16.69 8.42 -2.06
CA SER A 108 -16.00 9.58 -2.61
C SER A 108 -14.55 9.27 -2.99
N GLU A 109 -14.01 10.08 -3.90
CA GLU A 109 -12.59 10.07 -4.27
C GLU A 109 -11.67 10.20 -3.04
N ALA A 110 -12.07 11.01 -2.06
CA ALA A 110 -11.31 11.25 -0.84
C ALA A 110 -11.03 9.93 -0.08
N TYR A 111 -12.00 9.01 -0.04
CA TYR A 111 -11.82 7.72 0.62
C TYR A 111 -10.87 6.82 -0.15
N PHE A 112 -11.00 6.72 -1.48
CA PHE A 112 -10.05 5.95 -2.31
C PHE A 112 -8.62 6.48 -2.17
N MET A 113 -8.47 7.81 -2.18
CA MET A 113 -7.17 8.43 -1.96
C MET A 113 -6.64 8.12 -0.56
N ALA A 114 -7.49 8.16 0.48
CA ALA A 114 -7.07 7.89 1.84
C ALA A 114 -6.59 6.43 2.02
N ILE A 115 -7.35 5.44 1.54
CA ILE A 115 -6.95 4.03 1.68
C ILE A 115 -5.69 3.70 0.87
N THR A 116 -5.54 4.26 -0.34
CA THR A 116 -4.34 4.03 -1.17
C THR A 116 -3.11 4.76 -0.64
N ASP A 117 -3.30 5.91 0.00
CA ASP A 117 -2.27 6.60 0.75
C ASP A 117 -1.86 5.82 2.02
N ILE A 118 -2.82 5.29 2.77
CA ILE A 118 -2.55 4.48 3.97
C ILE A 118 -1.88 3.15 3.60
N PHE A 119 -2.29 2.49 2.53
CA PHE A 119 -1.74 1.19 2.12
C PHE A 119 -0.43 1.32 1.34
N PHE A 120 -0.27 2.37 0.53
CA PHE A 120 0.84 2.47 -0.43
C PHE A 120 1.60 3.82 -0.48
N GLU A 121 1.32 4.79 0.39
CA GLU A 121 1.85 6.19 0.33
C GLU A 121 1.58 6.89 -1.01
N SER A 122 0.63 6.40 -1.78
CA SER A 122 0.35 6.90 -3.11
C SER A 122 -1.15 7.10 -3.23
N PRO A 123 -1.67 8.30 -2.89
CA PRO A 123 -3.09 8.58 -3.01
C PRO A 123 -3.52 8.46 -4.47
N GLN A 124 -4.50 7.59 -4.72
CA GLN A 124 -5.11 7.38 -6.03
C GLN A 124 -6.63 7.59 -5.92
N PRO A 125 -7.26 8.18 -6.94
CA PRO A 125 -8.69 8.47 -6.93
C PRO A 125 -9.58 7.22 -7.14
N ASN A 126 -8.96 6.08 -7.42
CA ASN A 126 -9.60 4.78 -7.64
C ASN A 126 -8.59 3.67 -7.32
N ILE A 127 -9.09 2.45 -7.13
CA ILE A 127 -8.25 1.25 -7.01
C ILE A 127 -8.39 0.44 -8.30
N LYS A 128 -7.26 0.23 -8.98
CA LYS A 128 -7.20 -0.58 -10.20
C LYS A 128 -6.64 -1.96 -9.88
N PHE A 129 -7.38 -2.96 -10.31
CA PHE A 129 -6.95 -4.34 -10.44
C PHE A 129 -6.85 -4.66 -11.94
N LYS A 130 -6.12 -5.72 -12.31
CA LYS A 130 -6.08 -6.22 -13.68
C LYS A 130 -7.48 -6.64 -14.14
N ILE A 131 -8.25 -7.25 -13.23
CA ILE A 131 -9.58 -7.81 -13.55
C ILE A 131 -10.75 -6.88 -13.23
N ALA A 132 -10.54 -5.76 -12.52
CA ALA A 132 -11.60 -4.83 -12.15
C ALA A 132 -11.07 -3.44 -11.78
N ALA A 133 -11.95 -2.44 -11.72
CA ALA A 133 -11.64 -1.11 -11.24
C ALA A 133 -12.71 -0.66 -10.24
N PHE A 134 -12.29 -0.13 -9.09
CA PHE A 134 -13.15 0.42 -8.05
C PHE A 134 -13.05 1.95 -8.06
N SER A 135 -14.15 2.63 -8.31
CA SER A 135 -14.22 4.08 -8.50
C SER A 135 -15.50 4.67 -7.88
N THR A 136 -15.67 5.99 -7.99
CA THR A 136 -16.88 6.71 -7.55
C THR A 136 -18.15 6.33 -8.31
N GLU A 137 -18.03 5.69 -9.47
CA GLU A 137 -19.17 5.15 -10.22
C GLU A 137 -19.63 3.78 -9.69
N GLY A 138 -18.75 3.07 -8.99
CA GLY A 138 -18.95 1.69 -8.55
C GLY A 138 -17.75 0.79 -8.92
N ILE A 139 -18.01 -0.51 -9.03
CA ILE A 139 -17.01 -1.51 -9.38
C ILE A 139 -17.29 -2.03 -10.79
N LYS A 140 -16.34 -1.80 -11.70
CA LYS A 140 -16.37 -2.32 -13.06
C LYS A 140 -15.45 -3.52 -13.19
N VAL A 141 -15.98 -4.64 -13.66
CA VAL A 141 -15.23 -5.85 -13.99
C VAL A 141 -14.74 -5.73 -15.43
N ASN A 142 -13.44 -5.90 -15.65
CA ASN A 142 -12.80 -5.76 -16.96
C ASN A 142 -12.40 -7.12 -17.57
N SER A 143 -12.66 -8.22 -16.86
CA SER A 143 -12.14 -9.53 -17.23
C SER A 143 -13.08 -10.29 -18.17
N THR A 144 -12.48 -10.99 -19.13
CA THR A 144 -13.12 -12.04 -19.94
C THR A 144 -12.88 -13.44 -19.36
N ASP A 145 -12.38 -13.55 -18.11
CA ASP A 145 -12.21 -14.82 -17.40
C ASP A 145 -13.54 -15.59 -17.33
N GLU A 146 -13.46 -16.91 -17.17
CA GLU A 146 -14.63 -17.77 -16.92
C GLU A 146 -15.31 -17.48 -15.57
N ASN A 147 -14.64 -16.72 -14.69
CA ASN A 147 -15.16 -16.37 -13.38
C ASN A 147 -16.35 -15.43 -13.48
N SER A 148 -17.39 -15.72 -12.69
CA SER A 148 -18.55 -14.83 -12.63
C SER A 148 -18.14 -13.44 -12.11
N PRO A 149 -18.77 -12.35 -12.59
CA PRO A 149 -18.50 -10.99 -12.08
C PRO A 149 -18.70 -10.86 -10.56
N LEU A 150 -19.63 -11.64 -9.97
CA LEU A 150 -19.81 -11.71 -8.52
C LEU A 150 -18.60 -12.32 -7.79
N THR A 151 -17.97 -13.33 -8.38
CA THR A 151 -16.74 -13.91 -7.85
C THR A 151 -15.61 -12.88 -7.88
N ILE A 152 -15.51 -12.12 -8.97
CA ILE A 152 -14.49 -11.07 -9.10
C ILE A 152 -14.74 -9.94 -8.10
N LEU A 153 -15.99 -9.53 -7.90
CA LEU A 153 -16.39 -8.57 -6.86
C LEU A 153 -15.96 -9.04 -5.46
N GLY A 154 -16.31 -10.27 -5.10
CA GLY A 154 -15.92 -10.84 -3.80
C GLY A 154 -14.42 -10.87 -3.60
N TYR A 155 -13.67 -11.23 -4.66
CA TYR A 155 -12.21 -11.25 -4.64
C TYR A 155 -11.58 -9.86 -4.45
N VAL A 156 -12.05 -8.82 -5.15
CA VAL A 156 -11.48 -7.47 -4.98
C VAL A 156 -11.81 -6.85 -3.63
N ILE A 157 -13.02 -7.09 -3.10
CA ILE A 157 -13.40 -6.67 -1.76
C ILE A 157 -12.51 -7.37 -0.73
N MET A 158 -12.34 -8.70 -0.86
CA MET A 158 -11.49 -9.50 0.02
C MET A 158 -10.06 -8.95 0.05
N MET A 159 -9.44 -8.67 -1.10
CA MET A 159 -8.09 -8.12 -1.12
C MET A 159 -7.99 -6.83 -0.29
N ILE A 160 -8.90 -5.89 -0.48
CA ILE A 160 -8.93 -4.61 0.25
C ILE A 160 -9.10 -4.84 1.76
N GLN A 161 -10.02 -5.73 2.16
CA GLN A 161 -10.27 -6.07 3.57
C GLN A 161 -9.05 -6.73 4.22
N GLU A 162 -8.42 -7.71 3.55
CA GLU A 162 -7.28 -8.44 4.09
C GLU A 162 -6.04 -7.54 4.25
N THR A 163 -5.83 -6.57 3.36
CA THR A 163 -4.78 -5.56 3.54
C THR A 163 -5.07 -4.64 4.73
N ALA A 164 -6.31 -4.22 4.92
CA ALA A 164 -6.68 -3.44 6.09
C ALA A 164 -6.43 -4.22 7.40
N LYS A 165 -6.80 -5.50 7.43
CA LYS A 165 -6.52 -6.40 8.57
C LYS A 165 -5.03 -6.55 8.84
N HIS A 166 -4.22 -6.68 7.79
CA HIS A 166 -2.76 -6.68 7.90
C HIS A 166 -2.25 -5.40 8.58
N MET A 167 -2.69 -4.22 8.12
CA MET A 167 -2.29 -2.92 8.68
C MET A 167 -2.70 -2.77 10.16
N LEU A 168 -3.75 -3.47 10.60
CA LEU A 168 -4.21 -3.49 12.00
C LEU A 168 -3.52 -4.57 12.86
N GLY A 169 -2.67 -5.43 12.26
CA GLY A 169 -2.07 -6.58 12.94
C GLY A 169 -3.08 -7.67 13.31
N MET A 170 -4.21 -7.75 12.59
CA MET A 170 -5.23 -8.78 12.76
C MET A 170 -4.90 -10.03 11.95
N GLU A 171 -5.50 -11.18 12.28
CA GLU A 171 -5.35 -12.37 11.46
C GLU A 171 -5.91 -12.13 10.05
N ASN A 172 -5.11 -12.43 9.03
CA ASN A 172 -5.45 -12.22 7.62
C ASN A 172 -4.72 -13.22 6.71
N ILE A 173 -5.23 -13.38 5.49
CA ILE A 173 -4.71 -14.30 4.48
C ILE A 173 -3.34 -13.82 3.97
N ILE A 174 -3.16 -12.51 3.82
CA ILE A 174 -1.92 -11.92 3.29
C ILE A 174 -0.72 -12.30 4.15
N ASP A 175 -0.84 -12.21 5.48
CA ASP A 175 0.22 -12.60 6.42
C ASP A 175 0.56 -14.08 6.36
N ARG A 176 -0.46 -14.94 6.21
CA ARG A 176 -0.25 -16.38 6.03
C ARG A 176 0.53 -16.64 4.75
N CYS A 177 0.14 -15.97 3.67
CA CYS A 177 0.84 -16.05 2.39
C CYS A 177 2.27 -15.50 2.45
N CYS A 178 2.49 -14.37 3.13
CA CYS A 178 3.81 -13.83 3.39
C CYS A 178 4.68 -14.84 4.13
N LYS A 179 4.18 -15.47 5.20
CA LYS A 179 4.93 -16.49 5.95
C LYS A 179 5.34 -17.67 5.08
N LEU A 180 4.45 -18.16 4.21
CA LEU A 180 4.76 -19.25 3.28
C LEU A 180 5.77 -18.83 2.19
N LEU A 181 5.61 -17.65 1.59
CA LEU A 181 6.56 -17.12 0.62
C LEU A 181 7.95 -16.92 1.23
N LYS A 182 8.04 -16.48 2.49
CA LYS A 182 9.29 -16.31 3.22
C LYS A 182 10.05 -17.64 3.43
N GLN A 183 9.35 -18.79 3.40
CA GLN A 183 9.98 -20.12 3.49
C GLN A 183 10.58 -20.59 2.15
N ASN A 184 10.24 -19.93 1.04
CA ASN A 184 10.75 -20.24 -0.29
C ASN A 184 11.35 -18.99 -0.95
N GLU A 185 12.63 -18.75 -0.66
CA GLU A 185 13.38 -17.58 -1.15
C GLU A 185 13.32 -17.43 -2.67
N TYR A 186 13.39 -18.54 -3.42
CA TYR A 186 13.35 -18.51 -4.89
C TYR A 186 11.96 -18.19 -5.44
N ALA A 187 10.89 -18.63 -4.77
CA ALA A 187 9.53 -18.20 -5.11
C ALA A 187 9.36 -16.70 -4.84
N PHE A 188 9.88 -16.19 -3.72
CA PHE A 188 9.84 -14.75 -3.43
C PHE A 188 10.59 -13.92 -4.49
N ILE A 189 11.77 -14.38 -4.92
CA ILE A 189 12.53 -13.77 -6.02
C ILE A 189 11.74 -13.80 -7.32
N ALA A 190 11.19 -14.95 -7.71
CA ALA A 190 10.42 -15.10 -8.94
C ALA A 190 9.18 -14.19 -8.97
N LEU A 191 8.43 -14.14 -7.86
CA LEU A 191 7.27 -13.25 -7.72
C LEU A 191 7.69 -11.78 -7.84
N GLY A 192 8.78 -11.38 -7.17
CA GLY A 192 9.30 -10.02 -7.25
C GLY A 192 9.75 -9.63 -8.66
N THR A 193 10.35 -10.55 -9.42
CA THR A 193 10.69 -10.34 -10.82
C THR A 193 9.45 -10.10 -11.67
N LEU A 194 8.41 -10.93 -11.52
CA LEU A 194 7.15 -10.78 -12.24
C LEU A 194 6.44 -9.46 -11.92
N VAL A 195 6.40 -9.07 -10.64
CA VAL A 195 5.79 -7.79 -10.21
C VAL A 195 6.55 -6.59 -10.78
N LYS A 196 7.88 -6.57 -10.69
CA LYS A 196 8.69 -5.45 -11.19
C LYS A 196 8.58 -5.25 -12.70
N GLU A 197 8.58 -6.36 -13.44
CA GLU A 197 8.48 -6.31 -14.90
C GLU A 197 7.06 -5.97 -15.37
N GLY A 198 6.03 -6.28 -14.57
CA GLY A 198 4.65 -5.88 -14.82
C GLY A 198 4.05 -6.46 -16.10
N LYS A 199 4.64 -7.54 -16.64
CA LYS A 199 4.26 -8.18 -17.90
C LYS A 199 4.37 -9.70 -17.80
N VAL A 200 3.76 -10.37 -18.77
CA VAL A 200 3.85 -11.82 -18.95
C VAL A 200 5.29 -12.20 -19.33
N LEU A 201 5.86 -13.22 -18.68
CA LEU A 201 7.24 -13.67 -18.90
C LEU A 201 7.33 -15.19 -19.06
N MET A 202 8.19 -15.66 -19.96
CA MET A 202 8.59 -17.06 -19.99
C MET A 202 9.55 -17.39 -18.83
N LEU A 203 9.59 -18.67 -18.41
CA LEU A 203 10.54 -19.14 -17.38
C LEU A 203 12.00 -18.77 -17.68
N LYS A 204 12.38 -18.78 -18.97
CA LYS A 204 13.74 -18.39 -19.40
C LYS A 204 14.02 -16.91 -19.10
N GLU A 205 13.04 -16.03 -19.30
CA GLU A 205 13.17 -14.60 -19.04
C GLU A 205 13.21 -14.31 -17.54
N ILE A 206 12.35 -14.97 -16.76
CA ILE A 206 12.38 -14.90 -15.28
C ILE A 206 13.78 -15.27 -14.78
N LYS A 207 14.34 -16.38 -15.27
CA LYS A 207 15.72 -16.80 -14.94
C LYS A 207 16.76 -15.76 -15.33
N GLU A 208 16.68 -15.22 -16.53
CA GLU A 208 17.67 -14.24 -17.02
C GLU A 208 17.64 -12.93 -16.20
N ILE A 209 16.44 -12.43 -15.90
CA ILE A 209 16.23 -11.18 -15.16
C ILE A 209 16.62 -11.36 -13.70
N SER A 210 16.06 -12.36 -13.01
CA SER A 210 16.42 -12.68 -11.62
C SER A 210 17.92 -12.92 -11.48
N LYS A 211 18.52 -13.57 -12.49
CA LYS A 211 19.97 -13.66 -12.54
C LYS A 211 20.57 -12.25 -12.58
N ARG A 212 20.29 -11.43 -13.59
CA ARG A 212 20.97 -10.14 -13.74
C ARG A 212 21.04 -9.31 -12.44
N GLU A 213 19.99 -9.37 -11.62
CA GLU A 213 19.89 -8.69 -10.33
C GLU A 213 20.74 -9.32 -9.21
N ASP A 214 20.99 -10.64 -9.23
CA ASP A 214 21.67 -11.39 -8.18
C ASP A 214 23.04 -11.95 -8.61
N ARG A 215 23.90 -11.08 -9.17
CA ARG A 215 25.18 -11.50 -9.78
C ARG A 215 26.13 -12.23 -8.83
N GLU A 216 26.23 -11.76 -7.59
CA GLU A 216 27.18 -12.31 -6.60
C GLU A 216 26.84 -13.73 -6.15
N TYR A 217 25.55 -14.03 -5.93
CA TYR A 217 25.13 -15.34 -5.43
C TYR A 217 25.26 -16.44 -6.48
N LYS A 218 24.96 -16.17 -7.76
CA LYS A 218 25.02 -17.20 -8.80
C LYS A 218 26.35 -17.39 -9.53
N GLU A 219 27.39 -16.63 -9.21
CA GLU A 219 28.78 -17.08 -9.48
C GLU A 219 29.15 -18.31 -8.63
N LEU A 220 28.49 -18.53 -7.49
CA LEU A 220 28.79 -19.63 -6.57
C LEU A 220 28.00 -20.92 -6.87
N VAL A 221 26.79 -20.83 -7.43
CA VAL A 221 25.84 -21.97 -7.54
C VAL A 221 24.88 -21.91 -8.75
N SER A 222 25.38 -21.52 -9.94
CA SER A 222 24.54 -21.27 -11.14
C SER A 222 23.57 -22.40 -11.54
N SER A 223 23.96 -23.68 -11.45
CA SER A 223 23.10 -24.79 -11.89
C SER A 223 21.99 -25.10 -10.88
N THR A 224 22.31 -24.99 -9.58
CA THR A 224 21.33 -25.12 -8.49
C THR A 224 20.33 -23.97 -8.52
N TYR A 225 20.81 -22.74 -8.78
CA TYR A 225 19.97 -21.55 -8.84
C TYR A 225 18.84 -21.67 -9.88
N ASP A 226 19.16 -22.11 -11.10
CA ASP A 226 18.14 -22.29 -12.15
C ASP A 226 17.09 -23.32 -11.80
N LYS A 227 17.50 -24.40 -11.13
CA LYS A 227 16.59 -25.45 -10.68
C LYS A 227 15.67 -24.92 -9.59
N GLU A 228 16.22 -24.29 -8.56
CA GLU A 228 15.42 -23.77 -7.46
C GLU A 228 14.51 -22.61 -7.88
N LEU A 229 14.93 -21.77 -8.82
CA LEU A 229 14.05 -20.74 -9.39
C LEU A 229 12.91 -21.36 -10.21
N SER A 230 13.14 -22.48 -10.89
CA SER A 230 12.07 -23.22 -11.57
C SER A 230 11.08 -23.82 -10.56
N ASN A 231 11.59 -24.40 -9.46
CA ASN A 231 10.77 -24.89 -8.36
C ASN A 231 9.98 -23.76 -7.71
N GLY A 232 10.59 -22.58 -7.56
CA GLY A 232 9.95 -21.37 -7.03
C GLY A 232 8.79 -20.91 -7.91
N VAL A 233 8.97 -20.86 -9.24
CA VAL A 233 7.87 -20.55 -10.17
C VAL A 233 6.75 -21.59 -10.08
N ALA A 234 7.09 -22.88 -10.08
CA ALA A 234 6.10 -23.96 -9.94
C ALA A 234 5.33 -23.86 -8.61
N TYR A 235 6.02 -23.48 -7.53
CA TYR A 235 5.40 -23.25 -6.22
C TYR A 235 4.39 -22.09 -6.23
N LEU A 236 4.65 -21.02 -6.98
CA LEU A 236 3.74 -19.86 -7.08
C LEU A 236 2.46 -20.13 -7.90
N VAL A 237 2.52 -21.09 -8.82
CA VAL A 237 1.41 -21.48 -9.70
C VAL A 237 0.58 -22.62 -9.11
N ASN A 238 1.03 -23.22 -8.01
CA ASN A 238 0.37 -24.36 -7.37
C ASN A 238 -1.04 -24.01 -6.86
N ASP A 239 -2.02 -24.88 -7.10
CA ASP A 239 -3.40 -24.75 -6.63
C ASP A 239 -3.56 -24.91 -5.10
N GLU A 240 -2.47 -25.21 -4.38
CA GLU A 240 -2.45 -25.21 -2.90
C GLU A 240 -2.62 -23.82 -2.29
N TRP A 241 -2.44 -22.75 -3.08
CA TRP A 241 -2.77 -21.40 -2.64
C TRP A 241 -4.29 -21.20 -2.61
N GLU A 242 -4.80 -20.63 -1.52
CA GLU A 242 -6.21 -20.22 -1.43
C GLU A 242 -6.59 -19.24 -2.57
N TYR A 243 -5.63 -18.40 -2.97
CA TYR A 243 -5.69 -17.56 -4.16
C TYR A 243 -4.34 -17.58 -4.89
N ASN A 244 -4.38 -17.88 -6.19
CA ASN A 244 -3.16 -18.03 -7.00
C ASN A 244 -2.34 -16.73 -7.03
N MET A 245 -1.03 -16.83 -6.75
CA MET A 245 -0.08 -15.71 -6.83
C MET A 245 0.31 -15.39 -8.28
N VAL A 246 0.40 -16.44 -9.10
CA VAL A 246 0.82 -16.38 -10.50
C VAL A 246 -0.11 -17.28 -11.31
N LYS A 247 -0.49 -16.82 -12.50
CA LYS A 247 -1.19 -17.62 -13.51
C LYS A 247 -0.19 -18.09 -14.57
N GLU A 248 -0.29 -19.35 -14.98
CA GLU A 248 0.40 -19.87 -16.16
C GLU A 248 -0.50 -19.81 -17.40
N LEU A 249 0.03 -19.25 -18.48
CA LEU A 249 -0.62 -19.05 -19.77
C LEU A 249 0.28 -19.68 -20.85
N SER A 250 0.03 -20.95 -21.18
CA SER A 250 0.78 -21.68 -22.23
C SER A 250 2.32 -21.67 -22.09
N GLY A 251 2.84 -21.82 -20.86
CA GLY A 251 4.29 -21.77 -20.58
C GLY A 251 4.85 -20.36 -20.31
N GLU A 252 3.97 -19.35 -20.31
CA GLU A 252 4.26 -18.01 -19.84
C GLU A 252 3.61 -17.77 -18.47
N TYR A 253 4.16 -16.85 -17.68
CA TYR A 253 3.74 -16.61 -16.31
C TYR A 253 3.38 -15.14 -16.11
N GLU A 254 2.27 -14.90 -15.43
CA GLU A 254 1.79 -13.58 -15.09
C GLU A 254 1.44 -13.50 -13.61
N VAL A 255 1.89 -12.46 -12.90
CA VAL A 255 1.45 -12.20 -11.52
C VAL A 255 -0.04 -11.84 -11.50
N THR A 256 -0.78 -12.35 -10.52
CA THR A 256 -2.19 -11.97 -10.28
C THR A 256 -2.28 -10.68 -9.46
N ASP A 257 -3.46 -10.08 -9.39
CA ASP A 257 -3.71 -8.95 -8.48
C ASP A 257 -3.37 -9.29 -7.01
N PHE A 258 -3.77 -10.48 -6.55
CA PHE A 258 -3.45 -10.96 -5.22
C PHE A 258 -1.95 -11.18 -5.03
N GLY A 259 -1.26 -11.78 -6.00
CA GLY A 259 0.19 -11.98 -5.93
C GLY A 259 0.97 -10.67 -5.85
N GLU A 260 0.52 -9.66 -6.59
CA GLU A 260 1.09 -8.32 -6.53
C GLU A 260 0.84 -7.66 -5.15
N TRP A 261 -0.38 -7.75 -4.63
CA TRP A 261 -0.74 -7.20 -3.32
C TRP A 261 0.05 -7.86 -2.19
N VAL A 262 0.11 -9.19 -2.18
CA VAL A 262 0.90 -9.97 -1.21
C VAL A 262 2.37 -9.55 -1.32
N TRP A 263 2.96 -9.51 -2.51
CA TRP A 263 4.36 -9.12 -2.67
C TRP A 263 4.62 -7.70 -2.15
N ARG A 264 3.77 -6.72 -2.49
CA ARG A 264 3.90 -5.33 -2.01
C ARG A 264 3.91 -5.28 -0.48
N VAL A 265 2.96 -5.96 0.16
CA VAL A 265 2.86 -6.03 1.63
C VAL A 265 4.08 -6.72 2.25
N CYS A 266 4.44 -7.93 1.79
CA CYS A 266 5.57 -8.68 2.37
C CYS A 266 6.92 -7.98 2.15
N ASN A 267 7.10 -7.26 1.03
CA ASN A 267 8.36 -6.61 0.68
C ASN A 267 8.61 -5.33 1.48
N VAL A 268 7.55 -4.61 1.89
CA VAL A 268 7.67 -3.45 2.79
C VAL A 268 8.21 -3.90 4.16
N GLU A 269 7.74 -5.02 4.70
CA GLU A 269 8.26 -5.58 5.95
C GLU A 269 9.75 -5.94 5.88
N ALA A 270 10.18 -6.52 4.75
CA ALA A 270 11.56 -6.96 4.54
C ALA A 270 12.56 -5.80 4.41
N ARG A 271 12.10 -4.58 4.12
CA ARG A 271 12.95 -3.39 4.01
C ARG A 271 13.26 -2.72 5.35
N GLY A 272 12.72 -3.25 6.46
CA GLY A 272 12.83 -2.64 7.79
C GLY A 272 11.92 -1.43 7.85
N GLY A 273 10.72 -1.63 8.40
CA GLY A 273 9.68 -0.62 8.47
C GLY A 273 10.16 0.71 9.03
N GLU A 274 10.17 1.72 8.18
CA GLU A 274 9.96 3.12 8.50
C GLU A 274 9.46 3.79 7.22
N TRP A 275 8.14 3.92 7.08
CA TRP A 275 7.49 4.95 6.27
C TRP A 275 7.81 6.34 6.87
N LYS A 276 9.10 6.69 6.91
CA LYS A 276 9.62 7.99 7.31
C LYS A 276 10.56 8.50 6.25
N GLY A 277 9.97 9.18 5.29
CA GLY A 277 10.58 10.31 4.60
C GLY A 277 11.68 9.95 3.60
N LYS A 278 11.29 9.83 2.33
CA LYS A 278 11.67 10.77 1.27
C LYS A 278 11.23 10.18 -0.07
N GLU A 279 10.32 10.87 -0.73
CA GLU A 279 10.30 10.87 -2.19
C GLU A 279 11.73 11.13 -2.69
N LYS A 280 12.29 10.13 -3.35
CA LYS A 280 13.12 10.35 -4.52
C LYS A 280 12.46 9.60 -5.65
N SER A 281 11.94 10.38 -6.60
CA SER A 281 11.90 10.12 -8.03
C SER A 281 12.10 8.67 -8.46
N VAL A 282 11.15 8.16 -9.24
CA VAL A 282 11.25 6.98 -10.11
C VAL A 282 12.62 6.96 -10.81
N SER A 283 13.57 6.28 -10.17
CA SER A 283 14.82 5.81 -10.71
C SER A 283 15.04 4.49 -10.02
N SER A 284 14.99 3.41 -10.80
CA SER A 284 15.02 2.01 -10.39
C SER A 284 15.85 1.78 -9.11
N PRO A 285 15.24 1.41 -7.98
CA PRO A 285 16.02 1.02 -6.82
C PRO A 285 16.46 -0.42 -7.07
N ASN A 286 17.76 -0.62 -7.35
CA ASN A 286 18.39 -1.94 -7.21
C ASN A 286 17.96 -2.51 -5.86
N LEU A 287 17.20 -3.60 -5.89
CA LEU A 287 16.86 -4.36 -4.69
C LEU A 287 18.18 -4.86 -4.08
N ASP A 288 18.48 -4.45 -2.86
CA ASP A 288 19.51 -5.09 -2.06
C ASP A 288 18.94 -6.40 -1.51
N ILE A 289 18.89 -7.41 -2.39
CA ILE A 289 18.38 -8.75 -2.13
C ILE A 289 19.03 -9.33 -0.87
N HIS A 290 20.29 -8.97 -0.56
CA HIS A 290 20.99 -9.39 0.66
C HIS A 290 20.32 -8.92 1.96
N LYS A 291 19.66 -7.75 1.99
CA LYS A 291 18.91 -7.29 3.17
C LYS A 291 17.63 -8.11 3.38
N ILE A 292 16.95 -8.43 2.28
CA ILE A 292 15.76 -9.29 2.31
C ILE A 292 16.16 -10.70 2.75
N ILE A 293 17.20 -11.29 2.15
CA ILE A 293 17.71 -12.63 2.53
C ILE A 293 18.14 -12.67 4.00
N ASN A 294 18.85 -11.66 4.50
CA ASN A 294 19.28 -11.61 5.90
C ASN A 294 18.11 -11.42 6.88
N PHE A 295 17.01 -10.79 6.44
CA PHE A 295 15.76 -10.71 7.20
C PHE A 295 15.04 -12.07 7.23
N LEU A 296 14.98 -12.77 6.11
CA LEU A 296 14.34 -14.10 6.00
C LEU A 296 15.03 -15.20 6.83
N ARG A 297 16.31 -15.01 7.19
CA ARG A 297 17.09 -15.96 8.01
C ARG A 297 16.93 -15.77 9.53
N ARG A 298 16.17 -14.78 9.99
CA ARG A 298 15.88 -14.54 11.42
C ARG A 298 14.49 -15.01 11.79
#